data_AF-A0A9D0VH35-F1
#
_entry.id   AF-A0A9D0VH35-F1
#
_cell.length_a   1.000
_cell.length_b   1.000
_cell.length_c   1.000
_cell.angle_alpha   90.00
_cell.angle_beta   90.00
_cell.angle_gamma   90.00
#
_symmetry.space_group_name_H-M   'P 1'
#
loop_
_entity.id
_entity.type
_entity.pdbx_description
1 polymer ?
#
loop_
_entity_poly.entity_id
_entity_poly.type
_entity_poly.pdbx_seq_one_letter_code
_entity_poly.pdbx_strand_id
1 'polypeptide(L)'
;MSVKLGPLCMPFRRRADIIDRMRVFVMRHDLEPHEAAIPYMLSGMRLGNIRMTGMGAHVQRYFLDRDTTARTTPYSYVFTPNTEFNTDNLRAASAVGQHPGSARPLSLKINSTNTLPELLARGHLSDIERARVDSLLAHYSAAANARHSTLEGELLRGPALEDHNFSLESVANATELSRVLGEELLDPIGGSACGRSDSLDHTGIGIRAAASLLNNPIDPARYVNVIDAGLILADGGGGYDTHFSHLGTQAINATSLMQRL
;
A
#
# COMPACT_ATOMS: atom_id res chain seq x y z
N MET A 1 -12.67 -5.65 30.18
CA MET A 1 -12.07 -4.33 29.86
C MET A 1 -13.04 -3.60 28.92
N SER A 2 -13.58 -2.44 29.30
CA SER A 2 -14.46 -1.65 28.42
C SER A 2 -13.60 -0.60 27.70
N VAL A 3 -13.45 -0.70 26.38
CA VAL A 3 -12.79 0.34 25.59
C VAL A 3 -13.65 1.59 25.61
N LYS A 4 -13.08 2.73 26.02
CA LYS A 4 -13.76 4.03 26.02
C LYS A 4 -13.18 4.88 24.90
N LEU A 5 -14.03 5.23 23.94
CA LEU A 5 -13.67 6.12 22.84
C LEU A 5 -13.83 7.58 23.29
N GLY A 6 -12.73 8.34 23.22
CA GLY A 6 -12.69 9.74 23.60
C GLY A 6 -13.55 10.65 22.70
N PRO A 7 -13.65 11.95 23.03
CA PRO A 7 -14.48 12.90 22.31
C PRO A 7 -14.03 13.14 20.86
N LEU A 8 -12.74 12.97 20.55
CA LEU A 8 -12.22 13.11 19.18
C LEU A 8 -12.70 11.98 18.25
N CYS A 9 -13.14 10.86 18.81
CA CYS A 9 -13.75 9.77 18.06
C CYS A 9 -15.27 9.95 17.87
N MET A 10 -15.85 11.10 18.22
CA MET A 10 -17.30 11.30 18.13
C MET A 10 -17.91 11.03 16.73
N PRO A 11 -17.28 11.41 15.61
CA PRO A 11 -17.78 11.04 14.28
C PRO A 11 -17.92 9.52 14.13
N PHE A 12 -16.88 8.79 14.53
CA PHE A 12 -16.85 7.33 14.49
C PHE A 12 -17.81 6.67 15.49
N ARG A 13 -18.00 7.25 16.69
CA ARG A 13 -18.95 6.74 17.69
C ARG A 13 -20.41 6.76 17.22
N ARG A 14 -20.72 7.55 16.18
CA ARG A 14 -22.07 7.60 15.57
C ARG A 14 -22.29 6.48 14.55
N ARG A 15 -21.24 5.71 14.19
CA ARG A 15 -21.29 4.60 13.24
C ARG A 15 -21.48 3.26 13.95
N ALA A 16 -22.72 2.99 14.38
CA ALA A 16 -23.06 1.72 15.03
C ALA A 16 -22.66 0.50 14.18
N ASP A 17 -22.82 0.63 12.86
CA ASP A 17 -22.43 -0.37 11.88
C ASP A 17 -20.95 -0.77 11.96
N ILE A 18 -20.05 0.13 12.36
CA ILE A 18 -18.63 -0.17 12.56
C ILE A 18 -18.33 -0.51 14.02
N ILE A 19 -18.86 0.27 14.97
CA ILE A 19 -18.59 0.10 16.41
C ILE A 19 -18.94 -1.32 16.88
N ASP A 20 -20.05 -1.88 16.42
CA ASP A 20 -20.51 -3.21 16.83
C ASP A 20 -19.57 -4.34 16.34
N ARG A 21 -18.80 -4.06 15.29
CA ARG A 21 -17.85 -5.00 14.66
C ARG A 21 -16.39 -4.72 15.01
N MET A 22 -16.12 -3.60 15.68
CA MET A 22 -14.76 -3.17 15.99
C MET A 22 -14.03 -4.18 16.87
N ARG A 23 -12.75 -4.40 16.57
CA ARG A 23 -11.79 -5.11 17.42
C ARG A 23 -10.59 -4.19 17.62
N VAL A 24 -10.18 -4.00 18.87
CA VAL A 24 -9.05 -3.13 19.22
C VAL A 24 -7.90 -4.01 19.69
N PHE A 25 -6.76 -3.87 19.03
CA PHE A 25 -5.50 -4.46 19.44
C PHE A 25 -4.54 -3.34 19.84
N VAL A 26 -4.02 -3.40 21.06
CA VAL A 26 -3.08 -2.40 21.58
C VAL A 26 -1.68 -2.98 21.51
N MET A 27 -0.83 -2.37 20.69
CA MET A 27 0.60 -2.65 20.66
C MET A 27 1.34 -1.56 21.45
N ARG A 28 2.21 -1.98 22.38
CA ARG A 28 3.11 -1.07 23.11
C ARG A 28 4.54 -1.54 22.88
N HIS A 29 5.44 -0.60 22.66
CA HIS A 29 6.88 -0.81 22.62
C HIS A 29 7.60 0.36 23.29
N ASP A 30 8.88 0.18 23.55
CA ASP A 30 9.84 1.18 24.02
C ASP A 30 10.93 1.46 22.98
N LEU A 31 10.77 0.94 21.76
CA LEU A 31 11.70 1.15 20.66
C LEU A 31 11.66 2.60 20.15
N GLU A 32 12.80 3.28 20.25
CA GLU A 32 13.10 4.58 19.67
C GLU A 32 14.31 4.44 18.72
N PRO A 33 14.50 5.33 17.73
CA PRO A 33 13.62 6.45 17.33
C PRO A 33 12.45 5.99 16.43
N HIS A 34 11.67 6.94 15.91
CA HIS A 34 10.51 6.62 15.06
C HIS A 34 10.90 5.82 13.81
N GLU A 35 12.11 6.03 13.29
CA GLU A 35 12.70 5.28 12.17
C GLU A 35 12.86 3.78 12.46
N ALA A 36 13.02 3.40 13.73
CA ALA A 36 13.05 2.00 14.16
C ALA A 36 11.66 1.49 14.58
N ALA A 37 10.87 2.35 15.22
CA ALA A 37 9.53 2.03 15.73
C ALA A 37 8.50 1.75 14.63
N ILE A 38 8.47 2.58 13.58
CA ILE A 38 7.49 2.46 12.50
C ILE A 38 7.61 1.10 11.78
N PRO A 39 8.82 0.65 11.36
CA PRO A 39 8.98 -0.70 10.82
C PRO A 39 8.53 -1.80 11.77
N TYR A 40 8.81 -1.66 13.07
CA TYR A 40 8.39 -2.62 14.09
C TYR A 40 6.86 -2.69 14.21
N MET A 41 6.18 -1.55 14.17
CA MET A 41 4.71 -1.50 14.16
C MET A 41 4.10 -2.11 12.89
N LEU A 42 4.72 -1.87 11.73
CA LEU A 42 4.20 -2.33 10.43
C LEU A 42 4.46 -3.82 10.15
N SER A 43 5.50 -4.39 10.75
CA SER A 43 5.96 -5.76 10.44
C SER A 43 6.07 -6.69 11.65
N GLY A 44 5.98 -6.17 12.88
CA GLY A 44 6.29 -6.90 14.11
C GLY A 44 7.77 -7.21 14.30
N MET A 45 8.65 -6.75 13.41
CA MET A 45 10.08 -7.06 13.41
C MET A 45 10.93 -5.79 13.43
N ARG A 46 12.07 -5.82 14.14
CA ARG A 46 13.00 -4.70 14.15
C ARG A 46 13.65 -4.51 12.77
N LEU A 47 13.99 -3.25 12.46
CA LEU A 47 14.72 -2.88 11.24
C LEU A 47 16.00 -3.72 11.09
N GLY A 48 16.32 -4.12 9.85
CA GLY A 48 17.47 -4.97 9.53
C GLY A 48 17.25 -6.48 9.71
N ASN A 49 16.11 -6.90 10.25
CA ASN A 49 15.75 -8.33 10.29
C ASN A 49 15.31 -8.82 8.91
N ILE A 50 15.96 -9.85 8.38
CA ILE A 50 15.63 -10.45 7.08
C ILE A 50 14.22 -11.05 7.02
N ARG A 51 13.61 -11.34 8.18
CA ARG A 51 12.22 -11.85 8.30
C ARG A 51 11.19 -10.73 8.38
N MET A 52 11.60 -9.47 8.23
CA MET A 52 10.70 -8.33 8.26
C MET A 52 9.72 -8.42 7.08
N THR A 53 8.45 -8.61 7.41
CA THR A 53 7.38 -8.82 6.44
C THR A 53 6.17 -7.99 6.86
N GLY A 54 5.61 -7.21 5.93
CA GLY A 54 4.34 -6.52 6.15
C GLY A 54 3.15 -7.47 6.04
N MET A 55 2.05 -7.19 6.75
CA MET A 55 0.84 -8.03 6.72
C MET A 55 0.33 -8.29 5.29
N GLY A 56 0.39 -7.27 4.43
CA GLY A 56 -0.03 -7.38 3.04
C GLY A 56 0.70 -8.47 2.26
N ALA A 57 1.98 -8.72 2.57
CA ALA A 57 2.74 -9.76 1.87
C ALA A 57 2.28 -11.18 2.24
N HIS A 58 1.89 -11.40 3.50
CA HIS A 58 1.26 -12.66 3.90
C HIS A 58 -0.07 -12.90 3.17
N VAL A 59 -0.90 -11.86 3.07
CA VAL A 59 -2.18 -11.95 2.37
C VAL A 59 -1.97 -12.20 0.88
N GLN A 60 -1.08 -11.42 0.23
CA GLN A 60 -0.73 -11.57 -1.18
C GLN A 60 -0.29 -13.01 -1.47
N ARG A 61 0.67 -13.54 -0.71
CA ARG A 61 1.17 -14.91 -0.89
C ARG A 61 0.06 -15.94 -0.67
N TYR A 62 -0.73 -15.80 0.39
CA TYR A 62 -1.78 -16.76 0.73
C TYR A 62 -2.80 -16.95 -0.40
N PHE A 63 -3.22 -15.83 -1.02
CA PHE A 63 -4.19 -15.85 -2.10
C PHE A 63 -3.57 -16.23 -3.45
N LEU A 64 -2.33 -15.81 -3.74
CA LEU A 64 -1.61 -16.26 -4.94
C LEU A 64 -1.47 -17.79 -4.98
N ASP A 65 -1.07 -18.42 -3.87
CA ASP A 65 -0.88 -19.88 -3.79
C ASP A 65 -2.18 -20.69 -3.95
N ARG A 66 -3.33 -20.03 -3.83
CA ARG A 66 -4.67 -20.64 -3.90
C ARG A 66 -5.47 -20.15 -5.09
N ASP A 67 -4.88 -19.27 -5.90
CA ASP A 67 -5.59 -18.73 -7.05
C ASP A 67 -5.63 -19.76 -8.18
N THR A 68 -6.84 -19.96 -8.70
CA THR A 68 -7.08 -20.80 -9.88
C THR A 68 -7.70 -19.99 -11.02
N THR A 69 -7.84 -18.67 -10.88
CA THR A 69 -8.52 -17.79 -11.84
C THR A 69 -7.56 -17.05 -12.77
N ALA A 70 -6.26 -17.36 -12.72
CA ALA A 70 -5.22 -16.67 -13.47
C ALA A 70 -5.23 -15.13 -13.26
N ARG A 71 -5.50 -14.68 -12.03
CA ARG A 71 -5.56 -13.25 -11.70
C ARG A 71 -4.15 -12.65 -11.86
N THR A 72 -4.07 -11.55 -12.60
CA THR A 72 -2.80 -10.82 -12.83
C THR A 72 -2.70 -9.54 -12.00
N THR A 73 -3.76 -9.18 -11.27
CA THR A 73 -3.80 -7.99 -10.41
C THR A 73 -3.48 -8.34 -8.94
N PRO A 74 -2.87 -7.42 -8.16
CA PRO A 74 -2.52 -7.67 -6.77
C PRO A 74 -3.74 -7.98 -5.88
N TYR A 75 -3.57 -8.85 -4.90
CA TYR A 75 -4.53 -9.07 -3.82
C TYR A 75 -4.37 -8.09 -2.66
N SER A 76 -3.19 -7.48 -2.53
CA SER A 76 -2.83 -6.59 -1.43
C SER A 76 -2.25 -5.27 -1.92
N TYR A 77 -2.66 -4.18 -1.27
CA TYR A 77 -2.23 -2.81 -1.58
C TYR A 77 -1.77 -2.07 -0.33
N VAL A 78 -0.84 -1.12 -0.51
CA VAL A 78 -0.36 -0.21 0.54
C VAL A 78 -0.45 1.22 0.02
N PHE A 79 -1.18 2.08 0.71
CA PHE A 79 -1.22 3.51 0.43
C PHE A 79 -0.32 4.27 1.40
N THR A 80 0.66 4.96 0.83
CA THR A 80 1.59 5.80 1.59
C THR A 80 1.35 7.28 1.26
N PRO A 81 1.31 8.17 2.27
CA PRO A 81 1.16 9.59 2.03
C PRO A 81 2.47 10.21 1.52
N ASN A 82 2.39 11.28 0.73
CA ASN A 82 3.58 12.04 0.30
C ASN A 82 3.94 13.11 1.34
N THR A 83 4.57 12.68 2.43
CA THR A 83 4.96 13.54 3.56
C THR A 83 6.47 13.57 3.76
N GLU A 84 6.96 14.41 4.68
CA GLU A 84 8.39 14.68 4.90
C GLU A 84 9.18 13.49 5.48
N PHE A 85 8.51 12.44 5.96
CA PHE A 85 9.20 11.21 6.34
C PHE A 85 9.73 10.50 5.09
N ASN A 86 11.04 10.58 4.92
CA ASN A 86 11.78 9.80 3.93
C ASN A 86 11.26 8.36 3.91
N THR A 87 10.92 7.93 2.70
CA THR A 87 10.01 6.80 2.41
C THR A 87 10.41 5.45 3.02
N ASP A 88 11.61 5.31 3.57
CA ASP A 88 12.17 4.03 4.03
C ASP A 88 11.45 3.42 5.24
N ASN A 89 10.97 4.25 6.18
CA ASN A 89 10.23 3.73 7.35
C ASN A 89 8.91 3.07 6.93
N LEU A 90 8.20 3.70 5.99
CA LEU A 90 6.90 3.25 5.52
C LEU A 90 7.01 2.06 4.54
N ARG A 91 8.17 1.88 3.88
CA ARG A 91 8.45 0.71 3.03
C ARG A 91 8.37 -0.62 3.79
N ALA A 92 8.50 -0.61 5.11
CA ALA A 92 8.28 -1.81 5.92
C ALA A 92 6.88 -2.41 5.73
N ALA A 93 5.87 -1.60 5.39
CA ALA A 93 4.52 -2.07 5.09
C ALA A 93 4.44 -3.01 3.87
N SER A 94 5.37 -2.88 2.92
CA SER A 94 5.47 -3.72 1.72
C SER A 94 6.71 -4.63 1.71
N ALA A 95 7.41 -4.74 2.84
CA ALA A 95 8.49 -5.70 3.00
C ALA A 95 7.97 -7.13 2.84
N VAL A 96 8.72 -7.97 2.12
CA VAL A 96 8.35 -9.36 1.81
C VAL A 96 9.00 -10.37 2.77
N GLY A 97 10.09 -10.00 3.44
CA GLY A 97 10.90 -10.89 4.27
C GLY A 97 11.30 -12.16 3.53
N GLN A 98 10.81 -13.31 3.99
CA GLN A 98 11.12 -14.62 3.40
C GLN A 98 10.13 -15.07 2.30
N HIS A 99 9.11 -14.27 1.98
CA HIS A 99 8.23 -14.55 0.84
C HIS A 99 8.94 -14.22 -0.49
N PRO A 100 8.52 -14.83 -1.62
CA PRO A 100 8.98 -14.40 -2.93
C PRO A 100 8.58 -12.96 -3.22
N GLY A 101 9.26 -12.32 -4.16
CA GLY A 101 8.94 -10.98 -4.67
C GLY A 101 7.51 -10.84 -5.17
N SER A 102 6.89 -11.91 -5.69
CA SER A 102 5.48 -11.94 -6.08
C SER A 102 4.51 -11.69 -4.91
N ALA A 103 4.96 -11.90 -3.67
CA ALA A 103 4.19 -11.58 -2.47
C ALA A 103 4.21 -10.08 -2.13
N ARG A 104 4.97 -9.23 -2.83
CA ARG A 104 5.02 -7.80 -2.51
C ARG A 104 3.67 -7.13 -2.80
N PRO A 105 3.05 -6.44 -1.81
CA PRO A 105 1.89 -5.60 -2.06
C PRO A 105 2.20 -4.47 -3.03
N LEU A 106 1.23 -4.07 -3.87
CA LEU A 106 1.40 -2.87 -4.69
C LEU A 106 1.36 -1.64 -3.77
N SER A 107 2.49 -0.92 -3.74
CA SER A 107 2.62 0.30 -2.95
C SER A 107 2.31 1.50 -3.83
N LEU A 108 1.29 2.27 -3.45
CA LEU A 108 0.82 3.45 -4.16
C LEU A 108 1.01 4.69 -3.28
N LYS A 109 1.65 5.71 -3.85
CA LYS A 109 1.92 6.96 -3.16
C LYS A 109 0.84 7.99 -3.50
N ILE A 110 0.23 8.56 -2.48
CA ILE A 110 -0.80 9.60 -2.64
C ILE A 110 -0.09 10.94 -2.76
N ASN A 111 -0.35 11.66 -3.85
CA ASN A 111 0.23 12.96 -4.17
C ASN A 111 -0.87 14.01 -4.40
N SER A 112 -0.47 15.28 -4.58
CA SER A 112 -1.36 16.37 -4.97
C SER A 112 -1.95 16.22 -6.38
N THR A 113 -1.35 15.35 -7.20
CA THR A 113 -1.78 15.07 -8.58
C THR A 113 -1.83 13.57 -8.78
N ASN A 114 -2.87 13.09 -9.46
CA ASN A 114 -3.01 11.70 -9.83
C ASN A 114 -2.35 11.43 -11.19
N THR A 115 -1.12 10.92 -11.17
CA THR A 115 -0.36 10.56 -12.39
C THR A 115 -0.41 9.05 -12.69
N LEU A 116 -1.15 8.28 -11.88
CA LEU A 116 -1.15 6.82 -11.96
C LEU A 116 -1.68 6.30 -13.30
N PRO A 117 -2.79 6.83 -13.88
CA PRO A 117 -3.29 6.38 -15.18
C PRO A 117 -2.25 6.56 -16.30
N GLU A 118 -1.58 7.72 -16.33
CA GLU A 118 -0.55 8.02 -17.33
C GLU A 118 0.67 7.09 -17.22
N LEU A 119 1.10 6.79 -15.98
CA LEU A 119 2.20 5.88 -15.72
C LEU A 119 1.87 4.45 -16.18
N LEU A 120 0.66 3.96 -15.89
CA LEU A 120 0.20 2.63 -16.31
C LEU A 120 0.01 2.52 -17.83
N ALA A 121 -0.50 3.59 -18.46
CA ALA A 121 -0.68 3.65 -19.92
C ALA A 121 0.66 3.63 -20.68
N ARG A 122 1.78 3.97 -20.02
CA ARG A 122 3.09 4.17 -20.65
C ARG A 122 2.98 5.12 -21.85
N GLY A 123 2.26 6.23 -21.64
CA GLY A 123 1.85 7.15 -22.71
C GLY A 123 2.98 7.87 -23.44
N HIS A 124 4.20 7.83 -22.88
CA HIS A 124 5.42 8.32 -23.52
C HIS A 124 5.91 7.44 -24.68
N LEU A 125 5.30 6.26 -24.89
CA LEU A 125 5.58 5.35 -26.00
C LEU A 125 4.38 5.32 -26.96
N SER A 126 4.63 5.20 -28.26
CA SER A 126 3.60 4.78 -29.23
C SER A 126 3.23 3.30 -29.03
N ASP A 127 2.11 2.85 -29.64
CA ASP A 127 1.72 1.43 -29.61
C ASP A 127 2.82 0.51 -30.17
N ILE A 128 3.48 0.94 -31.24
CA ILE A 128 4.57 0.18 -31.88
C ILE A 128 5.77 0.10 -30.95
N GLU A 129 6.13 1.20 -30.28
CA GLU A 129 7.24 1.22 -29.33
C GLU A 129 6.94 0.37 -28.09
N ARG A 130 5.72 0.44 -27.53
CA ARG A 130 5.29 -0.45 -26.44
C ARG A 130 5.46 -1.91 -26.81
N ALA A 131 4.93 -2.33 -27.95
CA ALA A 131 5.04 -3.71 -28.41
C ALA A 131 6.50 -4.16 -28.60
N ARG A 132 7.37 -3.28 -29.10
CA ARG A 132 8.82 -3.56 -29.23
C ARG A 132 9.51 -3.69 -27.88
N VAL A 133 9.21 -2.81 -26.92
CA VAL A 133 9.75 -2.88 -25.55
C VAL A 133 9.30 -4.18 -24.89
N ASP A 134 8.02 -4.52 -24.97
CA ASP A 134 7.47 -5.75 -24.38
C ASP A 134 8.11 -7.00 -25.01
N SER A 135 8.32 -6.99 -26.33
CA SER A 135 9.01 -8.08 -27.05
C SER A 135 10.47 -8.21 -26.65
N LEU A 136 11.17 -7.09 -26.43
CA LEU A 136 12.56 -7.08 -25.98
C LEU A 136 12.70 -7.63 -24.55
N LEU A 137 11.80 -7.24 -23.65
CA LEU A 137 11.73 -7.76 -22.29
C LEU A 137 11.47 -9.28 -22.29
N ALA A 138 10.50 -9.73 -23.10
CA ALA A 138 10.21 -11.16 -23.26
C ALA A 138 11.41 -11.94 -23.81
N HIS A 139 12.15 -11.38 -24.78
CA HIS A 139 13.36 -12.00 -25.32
C HIS A 139 14.43 -12.20 -24.25
N TYR A 140 14.73 -11.17 -23.45
CA TYR A 140 15.74 -11.29 -22.40
C TYR A 140 15.33 -12.21 -21.26
N SER A 141 14.04 -12.25 -20.92
CA SER A 141 13.48 -13.24 -19.98
C SER A 141 13.64 -14.66 -20.50
N ALA A 142 13.26 -14.93 -21.74
CA ALA A 142 13.41 -16.25 -22.36
C ALA A 142 14.87 -16.68 -22.39
N ALA A 143 15.79 -15.77 -22.74
CA ALA A 143 17.22 -16.04 -22.71
C ALA A 143 17.75 -16.29 -21.28
N ALA A 144 17.22 -15.59 -20.27
CA ALA A 144 17.57 -15.83 -18.88
C ALA A 144 17.05 -17.20 -18.41
N ASN A 145 15.81 -17.55 -18.74
CA ASN A 145 15.23 -18.86 -18.44
C ASN A 145 16.05 -19.99 -19.07
N ALA A 146 16.37 -19.89 -20.37
CA ALA A 146 17.17 -20.89 -21.07
C ALA A 146 18.57 -21.11 -20.45
N ARG A 147 19.21 -20.04 -19.95
CA ARG A 147 20.50 -20.16 -19.23
C ARG A 147 20.38 -20.83 -17.87
N HIS A 148 19.19 -20.80 -17.27
CA HIS A 148 18.89 -21.40 -15.98
C HIS A 148 17.98 -22.62 -16.14
N SER A 149 18.07 -23.33 -17.27
CA SER A 149 17.42 -24.62 -17.46
C SER A 149 18.44 -25.74 -17.53
N THR A 150 18.05 -26.95 -17.15
CA THR A 150 18.80 -28.17 -17.44
C THR A 150 18.84 -28.42 -18.95
N LEU A 151 19.66 -29.38 -19.39
CA LEU A 151 19.70 -29.80 -20.80
C LEU A 151 18.35 -30.36 -21.28
N GLU A 152 17.55 -30.90 -20.35
CA GLU A 152 16.19 -31.40 -20.56
C GLU A 152 15.12 -30.29 -20.52
N GLY A 153 15.51 -29.03 -20.29
CA GLY A 153 14.62 -27.87 -20.27
C GLY A 153 13.96 -27.58 -18.92
N GLU A 154 14.30 -28.31 -17.86
CA GLU A 154 13.73 -28.04 -16.52
C GLU A 154 14.36 -26.78 -15.93
N LEU A 155 13.54 -25.84 -15.45
CA LEU A 155 14.05 -24.65 -14.78
C LEU A 155 14.80 -25.05 -13.50
N LEU A 156 16.06 -24.64 -13.41
CA LEU A 156 16.86 -24.69 -12.20
C LEU A 156 16.20 -23.79 -11.16
N ARG A 157 16.03 -24.30 -9.93
CA ARG A 157 15.44 -23.54 -8.82
C ARG A 157 16.21 -22.25 -8.60
N GLY A 158 15.53 -21.12 -8.83
CA GLY A 158 16.09 -19.80 -8.66
C GLY A 158 15.00 -18.82 -8.27
N PRO A 159 14.76 -18.57 -6.97
CA PRO A 159 13.73 -17.64 -6.51
C PRO A 159 13.83 -16.25 -7.15
N ALA A 160 15.06 -15.77 -7.41
CA ALA A 160 15.28 -14.50 -8.10
C ALA A 160 14.84 -14.52 -9.58
N LEU A 161 14.90 -15.67 -10.26
CA LEU A 161 14.42 -15.82 -11.63
C LEU A 161 12.88 -15.86 -11.66
N GLU A 162 12.25 -16.54 -10.70
CA GLU A 162 10.80 -16.53 -10.52
C GLU A 162 10.28 -15.09 -10.27
N ASP A 163 10.95 -14.34 -9.39
CA ASP A 163 10.61 -12.94 -9.11
C ASP A 163 10.81 -12.02 -10.31
N HIS A 164 11.86 -12.26 -11.09
CA HIS A 164 12.10 -11.54 -12.34
C HIS A 164 10.99 -11.80 -13.36
N ASN A 165 10.61 -13.07 -13.55
CA ASN A 165 9.55 -13.45 -14.48
C ASN A 165 8.19 -12.85 -14.05
N PHE A 166 7.85 -12.92 -12.76
CA PHE A 166 6.65 -12.30 -12.21
C PHE A 166 6.61 -10.78 -12.44
N SER A 167 7.76 -10.10 -12.29
CA SER A 167 7.85 -8.65 -12.52
C SER A 167 7.55 -8.29 -13.97
N LEU A 168 8.02 -9.10 -14.93
CA LEU A 168 7.73 -8.90 -16.34
C LEU A 168 6.28 -9.19 -16.70
N GLU A 169 5.71 -10.26 -16.15
CA GLU A 169 4.29 -10.55 -16.30
C GLU A 169 3.41 -9.42 -15.74
N SER A 170 3.78 -8.84 -14.60
CA SER A 170 3.08 -7.70 -14.00
C SER A 170 3.10 -6.47 -14.92
N VAL A 171 4.23 -6.20 -15.59
CA VAL A 171 4.33 -5.09 -16.56
C VAL A 171 3.49 -5.37 -17.80
N ALA A 172 3.51 -6.60 -18.32
CA ALA A 172 2.71 -6.99 -19.48
C ALA A 172 1.20 -6.88 -19.22
N ASN A 173 0.78 -7.05 -17.96
CA ASN A 173 -0.62 -6.97 -17.53
C ASN A 173 -1.02 -5.60 -16.95
N ALA A 174 -0.27 -4.54 -17.25
CA ALA A 174 -0.57 -3.19 -16.75
C ALA A 174 -1.99 -2.69 -17.12
N THR A 175 -2.56 -3.13 -18.24
CA THR A 175 -3.93 -2.80 -18.66
C THR A 175 -4.98 -3.36 -17.69
N GLU A 176 -4.81 -4.61 -17.22
CA GLU A 176 -5.73 -5.20 -16.24
C GLU A 176 -5.62 -4.48 -14.89
N LEU A 177 -4.41 -4.12 -14.50
CA LEU A 177 -4.20 -3.30 -13.31
C LEU A 177 -4.90 -1.94 -13.46
N SER A 178 -4.74 -1.27 -14.60
CA SER A 178 -5.40 0.01 -14.89
C SER A 178 -6.93 -0.09 -14.76
N ARG A 179 -7.53 -1.19 -15.25
CA ARG A 179 -8.97 -1.45 -15.13
C ARG A 179 -9.45 -1.63 -13.70
N VAL A 180 -8.65 -2.26 -12.84
CA VAL A 180 -8.98 -2.46 -11.41
C VAL A 180 -8.80 -1.18 -10.61
N LEU A 181 -7.73 -0.43 -10.88
CA LEU A 181 -7.46 0.81 -10.16
C LEU A 181 -8.46 1.91 -10.59
N GLY A 182 -8.74 2.01 -11.89
CA GLY A 182 -9.54 3.09 -12.46
C GLY A 182 -8.79 4.43 -12.49
N GLU A 183 -9.33 5.40 -13.22
CA GLU A 183 -8.67 6.69 -13.42
C GLU A 183 -8.69 7.56 -12.18
N GLU A 184 -9.76 7.51 -11.39
CA GLU A 184 -10.04 8.46 -10.31
C GLU A 184 -9.54 7.99 -8.93
N LEU A 185 -8.91 6.81 -8.82
CA LEU A 185 -8.61 6.16 -7.54
C LEU A 185 -7.89 7.09 -6.56
N LEU A 186 -6.89 7.79 -7.09
CA LEU A 186 -6.00 8.68 -6.34
C LEU A 186 -6.30 10.16 -6.59
N ASP A 187 -7.46 10.48 -7.14
CA ASP A 187 -7.83 11.88 -7.35
C ASP A 187 -7.80 12.66 -6.05
N PRO A 188 -7.19 13.86 -6.05
CA PRO A 188 -7.03 14.65 -4.85
C PRO A 188 -8.40 15.09 -4.32
N ILE A 189 -8.59 14.90 -3.02
CA ILE A 189 -9.74 15.45 -2.30
C ILE A 189 -9.24 16.30 -1.14
N GLY A 190 -9.96 17.38 -0.86
CA GLY A 190 -9.75 18.18 0.34
C GLY A 190 -10.42 17.58 1.57
N GLY A 191 -10.03 18.10 2.73
CA GLY A 191 -10.60 17.74 4.02
C GLY A 191 -10.77 18.95 4.92
N SER A 192 -11.66 18.82 5.90
CA SER A 192 -11.78 19.82 6.97
C SER A 192 -12.16 19.17 8.28
N ALA A 193 -11.50 19.60 9.36
CA ALA A 193 -11.77 19.15 10.71
C ALA A 193 -11.40 20.26 11.70
N CYS A 194 -12.21 20.42 12.76
CA CYS A 194 -11.96 21.37 13.84
C CYS A 194 -11.68 22.82 13.37
N GLY A 195 -12.36 23.28 12.31
CA GLY A 195 -12.17 24.62 11.74
C GLY A 195 -10.89 24.80 10.91
N ARG A 196 -10.14 23.72 10.65
CA ARG A 196 -9.03 23.70 9.70
C ARG A 196 -9.43 22.95 8.44
N SER A 197 -8.88 23.39 7.31
CA SER A 197 -9.08 22.76 6.02
C SER A 197 -7.74 22.60 5.31
N ASP A 198 -7.61 21.54 4.55
CA ASP A 198 -6.50 21.31 3.64
C ASP A 198 -7.05 20.91 2.26
N SER A 199 -6.35 21.31 1.21
CA SER A 199 -6.66 20.91 -0.17
C SER A 199 -6.36 19.44 -0.45
N LEU A 200 -5.53 18.78 0.39
CA LEU A 200 -5.11 17.40 0.18
C LEU A 200 -5.23 16.58 1.48
N ASP A 201 -6.30 15.80 1.57
CA ASP A 201 -6.54 14.84 2.64
C ASP A 201 -6.03 13.45 2.23
N HIS A 202 -4.74 13.17 2.49
CA HIS A 202 -4.10 11.91 2.15
C HIS A 202 -4.85 10.70 2.72
N THR A 203 -5.30 10.81 3.98
CA THR A 203 -6.00 9.73 4.68
C THR A 203 -7.37 9.48 4.07
N GLY A 204 -8.11 10.55 3.73
CA GLY A 204 -9.37 10.47 3.01
C GLY A 204 -9.24 9.79 1.65
N ILE A 205 -8.23 10.16 0.86
CA ILE A 205 -7.94 9.53 -0.44
C ILE A 205 -7.64 8.04 -0.24
N GLY A 206 -6.76 7.70 0.71
CA GLY A 206 -6.37 6.33 0.99
C GLY A 206 -7.55 5.45 1.45
N ILE A 207 -8.41 5.96 2.33
CA ILE A 207 -9.60 5.22 2.80
C ILE A 207 -10.62 5.05 1.67
N ARG A 208 -10.88 6.09 0.86
CA ARG A 208 -11.75 5.99 -0.32
C ARG A 208 -11.22 4.95 -1.31
N ALA A 209 -9.92 4.98 -1.61
CA ALA A 209 -9.28 4.04 -2.51
C ALA A 209 -9.32 2.60 -1.95
N ALA A 210 -9.08 2.43 -0.64
CA ALA A 210 -9.19 1.14 0.03
C ALA A 210 -10.60 0.57 -0.08
N ALA A 211 -11.64 1.38 0.18
CA ALA A 211 -13.03 0.96 0.03
C ALA A 211 -13.35 0.55 -1.41
N SER A 212 -12.88 1.31 -2.41
CA SER A 212 -13.05 0.98 -3.83
C SER A 212 -12.39 -0.37 -4.18
N LEU A 213 -11.13 -0.59 -3.77
CA LEU A 213 -10.39 -1.82 -4.06
C LEU A 213 -10.98 -3.05 -3.37
N LEU A 214 -11.38 -2.93 -2.09
CA LEU A 214 -11.97 -4.04 -1.34
C LEU A 214 -13.35 -4.45 -1.89
N ASN A 215 -14.08 -3.51 -2.48
CA ASN A 215 -15.39 -3.74 -3.09
C ASN A 215 -15.35 -3.80 -4.62
N ASN A 216 -14.16 -3.92 -5.23
CA ASN A 216 -14.04 -3.94 -6.67
C ASN A 216 -14.82 -5.15 -7.23
N PRO A 217 -15.69 -4.94 -8.25
CA PRO A 217 -16.59 -5.99 -8.73
C PRO A 217 -15.88 -7.07 -9.55
N ILE A 218 -14.66 -6.81 -10.01
CA ILE A 218 -13.89 -7.70 -10.87
C ILE A 218 -12.90 -8.47 -10.00
N ASP A 219 -11.96 -7.75 -9.39
CA ASP A 219 -10.81 -8.30 -8.70
C ASP A 219 -10.71 -7.67 -7.30
N PRO A 220 -11.65 -7.99 -6.39
CA PRO A 220 -11.65 -7.41 -5.06
C PRO A 220 -10.34 -7.69 -4.35
N ALA A 221 -9.74 -6.64 -3.79
CA ALA A 221 -8.59 -6.76 -2.92
C ALA A 221 -8.95 -7.59 -1.68
N ARG A 222 -7.96 -8.24 -1.11
CA ARG A 222 -8.09 -9.03 0.14
C ARG A 222 -7.53 -8.29 1.34
N TYR A 223 -6.66 -7.31 1.08
CA TYR A 223 -6.11 -6.46 2.11
C TYR A 223 -5.69 -5.11 1.52
N VAL A 224 -5.94 -4.04 2.26
CA VAL A 224 -5.43 -2.71 1.95
C VAL A 224 -4.91 -2.10 3.25
N ASN A 225 -3.66 -1.66 3.23
CA ASN A 225 -3.09 -0.85 4.30
C ASN A 225 -3.14 0.63 3.90
N VAL A 226 -3.71 1.47 4.75
CA VAL A 226 -3.69 2.93 4.60
C VAL A 226 -2.88 3.50 5.75
N ILE A 227 -1.77 4.16 5.41
CA ILE A 227 -0.96 4.88 6.39
C ILE A 227 -1.55 6.26 6.58
N ASP A 228 -2.13 6.49 7.75
CA ASP A 228 -2.73 7.76 8.12
C ASP A 228 -1.66 8.85 8.33
N ALA A 229 -1.76 9.93 7.56
CA ALA A 229 -0.90 11.11 7.67
C ALA A 229 -1.56 12.29 8.40
N GLY A 230 -2.78 12.12 8.90
CA GLY A 230 -3.60 13.23 9.37
C GLY A 230 -4.06 14.16 8.26
N LEU A 231 -4.83 15.18 8.63
CA LEU A 231 -5.26 16.26 7.75
C LEU A 231 -4.16 17.30 7.56
N ILE A 232 -3.40 17.56 8.62
CA ILE A 232 -2.26 18.48 8.63
C ILE A 232 -1.02 17.79 9.18
N LEU A 233 0.16 18.23 8.74
CA LEU A 233 1.42 17.77 9.34
C LEU A 233 1.60 18.38 10.73
N ALA A 234 2.11 17.56 11.65
CA ALA A 234 2.61 18.00 12.94
C ALA A 234 4.04 18.52 12.82
N ASP A 235 4.52 19.10 13.92
CA ASP A 235 5.83 19.74 14.00
C ASP A 235 7.04 18.79 13.91
N GLY A 236 6.84 17.48 14.08
CA GLY A 236 7.85 16.44 13.80
C GLY A 236 7.85 15.91 12.36
N GLY A 237 7.03 16.47 11.46
CA GLY A 237 6.98 16.10 10.04
C GLY A 237 5.96 15.01 9.69
N GLY A 238 5.39 14.34 10.71
CA GLY A 238 4.31 13.37 10.58
C GLY A 238 2.94 13.91 10.92
N GLY A 239 1.85 13.21 10.56
CA GLY A 239 0.51 13.57 11.04
C GLY A 239 0.37 13.54 12.56
N TYR A 240 1.03 12.59 13.21
CA TYR A 240 0.87 12.34 14.64
C TYR A 240 2.18 12.53 15.43
N ASP A 241 3.25 12.98 14.76
CA ASP A 241 4.55 13.22 15.38
C ASP A 241 4.65 14.65 15.90
N THR A 242 4.05 14.90 17.07
CA THR A 242 3.98 16.23 17.70
C THR A 242 4.99 16.33 18.84
N HIS A 243 5.81 17.38 18.87
CA HIS A 243 6.79 17.64 19.95
C HIS A 243 6.39 18.85 20.80
N PHE A 244 5.70 19.83 20.21
CA PHE A 244 5.33 21.09 20.89
C PHE A 244 3.82 21.38 20.94
N SER A 245 3.05 21.01 19.91
CA SER A 245 1.62 21.36 19.80
C SER A 245 0.70 20.13 19.74
N HIS A 246 0.83 19.25 20.73
CA HIS A 246 0.14 17.96 20.76
C HIS A 246 -1.39 18.08 20.67
N LEU A 247 -2.05 18.71 21.64
CA LEU A 247 -3.52 18.63 21.76
C LEU A 247 -4.27 19.16 20.53
N GLY A 248 -3.82 20.28 19.95
CA GLY A 248 -4.49 20.88 18.79
C GLY A 248 -4.35 20.03 17.53
N THR A 249 -3.12 19.67 17.16
CA THR A 249 -2.84 18.90 15.96
C THR A 249 -3.45 17.51 16.01
N GLN A 250 -3.32 16.82 17.16
CA GLN A 250 -3.88 15.49 17.37
C GLN A 250 -5.41 15.53 17.34
N ALA A 251 -6.03 16.59 17.89
CA ALA A 251 -7.48 16.75 17.82
C ALA A 251 -7.98 16.91 16.37
N ILE A 252 -7.30 17.73 15.57
CA ILE A 252 -7.63 17.92 14.15
C ILE A 252 -7.48 16.61 13.39
N ASN A 253 -6.32 15.96 13.50
CA ASN A 253 -5.98 14.77 12.72
C ASN A 253 -6.82 13.56 13.12
N ALA A 254 -6.97 13.28 14.42
CA ALA A 254 -7.82 12.19 14.89
C ALA A 254 -9.29 12.42 14.50
N THR A 255 -9.81 13.65 14.63
CA THR A 255 -11.19 13.95 14.22
C THR A 255 -11.36 13.76 12.71
N SER A 256 -10.39 14.21 11.91
CA SER A 256 -10.40 14.04 10.45
C SER A 256 -10.41 12.56 10.05
N LEU A 257 -9.50 11.74 10.59
CA LEU A 257 -9.50 10.28 10.37
C LEU A 257 -10.88 9.68 10.68
N MET A 258 -11.43 10.03 11.85
CA MET A 258 -12.68 9.46 12.34
C MET A 258 -13.90 9.87 11.49
N GLN A 259 -13.83 10.99 10.74
CA GLN A 259 -14.87 11.39 9.78
C GLN A 259 -14.80 10.59 8.47
N ARG A 260 -13.66 9.94 8.17
CA ARG A 260 -13.44 9.18 6.93
C ARG A 260 -13.76 7.69 7.05
N LEU A 261 -13.87 7.17 8.27
CA LEU A 261 -14.26 5.79 8.58
C LEU A 261 -15.79 5.63 8.65
#